data_AF-A0A2J6IFQ2-F1
#
_entry.id   AF-A0A2J6IFQ2-F1
#
_cell.length_a   1.000
_cell.length_b   1.000
_cell.length_c   1.000
_cell.angle_alpha   90.00
_cell.angle_beta   90.00
_cell.angle_gamma   90.00
#
_symmetry.space_group_name_H-M   'P 1'
#
loop_
_entity.id
_entity.type
_entity.pdbx_description
1 polymer ?
#
loop_
_entity_poly.entity_id
_entity_poly.type
_entity_poly.pdbx_seq_one_letter_code
_entity_poly.pdbx_strand_id
1 'polypeptide(L)'
;MAIITKLFSKRLLISTCIIFLIFGVSFGQSENKVLNDSIVDEIKSIKAADITVESGEQIKRLQKLAENTVTKEEIESFKMQNDSLINLLDSLIVVDNIVNLKDQTTRYLSNRITFWQKFSNYYQSFNSDITDEVKLIDNSKKRLEKDIVRWKKTNTQIKSQDVNSGLIPRLERVLGILDSTKRDLNEKSDNLLVILNQATQGNFQIQSHLKSIDDVLSENNKQIFVQNEPSLFSSEYWNKTKTNFLEPIQTFYNTEVLDGIGFFSDRLLEVSIQILLIIVLFIIFNAISKNLRRVDYESHSTYRKFLVKIIARSFSASIVIIVFFSSVFFSNRPEVIKDLQIIIISIPIVLIAKTFVNSKFYFYLNIFWILILFNVVYVIFPPDNIYYMIILMLSALLELFVLWKLFWYFYKIKGLISFINILSVTIIIINFGFAVFGVFGLLFGSTTMAELALNMPVFTAYSGLLIFSSMIILNGLISFFLETKYAKNLNVIAVFGDII
;
A
#
# COMPACT_ATOMS: atom_id res chain seq x y z
N MET A 1 13.07 19.03 37.31
CA MET A 1 13.38 19.04 35.85
C MET A 1 13.70 17.64 35.30
N ALA A 2 14.50 16.80 36.00
CA ALA A 2 14.82 15.43 35.57
C ALA A 2 13.63 14.43 35.51
N ILE A 3 12.55 14.70 36.24
CA ILE A 3 11.35 13.84 36.29
C ILE A 3 10.43 14.07 35.08
N ILE A 4 10.35 15.31 34.59
CA ILE A 4 9.50 15.69 33.45
C ILE A 4 10.11 15.19 32.13
N THR A 5 11.44 15.24 31.98
CA THR A 5 12.15 14.64 30.84
C THR A 5 12.08 13.10 30.85
N LYS A 6 12.10 12.46 32.03
CA LYS A 6 11.88 11.01 32.15
C LYS A 6 10.46 10.59 31.76
N LEU A 7 9.44 11.36 32.15
CA LEU A 7 8.04 11.11 31.79
C LEU A 7 7.76 11.32 30.30
N PHE A 8 8.35 12.35 29.68
CA PHE A 8 8.20 12.61 28.25
C PHE A 8 8.86 11.52 27.41
N SER A 9 10.06 11.06 27.78
CA SER A 9 10.73 9.95 27.07
C SER A 9 9.96 8.62 27.20
N LYS A 10 9.40 8.31 28.39
CA LYS A 10 8.59 7.10 28.58
C LYS A 10 7.29 7.14 27.78
N ARG A 11 6.57 8.26 27.76
CA ARG A 11 5.31 8.38 27.00
C ARG A 11 5.53 8.35 25.48
N LEU A 12 6.64 8.92 24.99
CA LEU A 12 7.01 8.85 23.58
C LEU A 12 7.40 7.41 23.18
N LEU A 13 8.15 6.71 24.04
CA LEU A 13 8.60 5.33 23.82
C LEU A 13 7.43 4.33 23.85
N ILE A 14 6.44 4.54 24.74
CA ILE A 14 5.20 3.76 24.77
C ILE A 14 4.35 4.02 23.53
N SER A 15 4.25 5.27 23.06
CA SER A 15 3.53 5.60 21.81
C SER A 15 4.18 4.96 20.58
N THR A 16 5.51 4.90 20.50
CA THR A 16 6.22 4.20 19.41
C THR A 16 6.08 2.68 19.53
N CYS A 17 6.04 2.10 20.74
CA CYS A 17 5.80 0.67 20.94
C CYS A 17 4.36 0.26 20.58
N ILE A 18 3.36 1.11 20.84
CA ILE A 18 1.97 0.82 20.45
C ILE A 18 1.81 0.89 18.93
N ILE A 19 2.50 1.81 18.25
CA ILE A 19 2.53 1.86 16.78
C ILE A 19 3.24 0.62 16.22
N PHE A 20 4.32 0.13 16.85
CA PHE A 20 4.97 -1.13 16.44
C PHE A 20 4.11 -2.38 16.70
N LEU A 21 3.28 -2.39 17.75
CA LEU A 21 2.36 -3.50 18.06
C LEU A 21 1.14 -3.54 17.12
N ILE A 22 0.72 -2.41 16.57
CA ILE A 22 -0.40 -2.35 15.61
C ILE A 22 0.05 -2.72 14.19
N PHE A 23 1.34 -2.53 13.86
CA PHE A 23 1.92 -2.88 12.55
C PHE A 23 2.74 -4.18 12.53
N GLY A 24 2.84 -4.89 13.65
CA GLY A 24 3.41 -6.22 13.72
C GLY A 24 2.47 -7.25 13.09
N VAL A 25 2.47 -7.35 11.76
CA VAL A 25 1.93 -8.51 11.05
C VAL A 25 2.69 -9.73 11.58
N SER A 26 2.01 -10.49 12.44
CA SER A 26 2.46 -11.79 12.92
C SER A 26 2.54 -12.73 11.72
N PHE A 27 3.74 -12.88 11.15
CA PHE A 27 4.09 -14.10 10.42
C PHE A 27 4.08 -15.22 11.45
N GLY A 28 2.93 -15.87 11.58
CA GLY A 28 2.81 -17.10 12.35
C GLY A 28 3.82 -18.09 11.80
N GLN A 29 4.82 -18.44 12.61
CA GLN A 29 5.57 -19.67 12.41
C GLN A 29 4.55 -20.80 12.45
N SER A 30 4.28 -21.42 11.30
CA SER A 30 3.66 -22.72 11.27
C SER A 30 4.56 -23.66 12.05
N GLU A 31 4.12 -24.07 13.23
CA GLU A 31 4.72 -25.20 13.95
C GLU A 31 4.86 -26.36 12.96
N ASN A 32 6.10 -26.75 12.72
CA ASN A 32 6.40 -28.03 12.10
C ASN A 32 5.83 -29.10 13.02
N LYS A 33 4.64 -29.60 12.68
CA LYS A 33 4.14 -30.87 13.20
C LYS A 33 5.21 -31.92 12.89
N VAL A 34 5.89 -32.35 13.94
CA VAL A 34 6.69 -33.57 13.92
C VAL A 34 5.82 -34.67 13.32
N LEU A 35 6.30 -35.23 12.21
CA LEU A 35 5.73 -36.44 11.60
C LEU A 35 5.78 -37.54 12.64
N ASN A 36 4.67 -37.74 13.35
CA ASN A 36 4.43 -39.01 14.01
C ASN A 36 4.38 -40.06 12.90
N ASP A 37 5.28 -41.02 13.01
CA ASP A 37 5.33 -42.24 12.21
C ASP A 37 3.95 -42.91 12.29
N SER A 38 3.12 -42.64 11.28
CA SER A 38 1.77 -43.21 11.23
C SER A 38 1.94 -44.67 10.88
N ILE A 39 1.67 -45.54 11.85
CA ILE A 39 1.32 -46.94 11.62
C ILE A 39 0.32 -46.92 10.45
N VAL A 40 0.74 -47.45 9.30
CA VAL A 40 -0.09 -47.53 8.11
C VAL A 40 -1.27 -48.40 8.49
N ASP A 41 -2.42 -47.78 8.75
CA ASP A 41 -3.68 -48.49 8.99
C ASP A 41 -3.88 -49.45 7.82
N GLU A 42 -3.81 -50.74 8.11
CA GLU A 42 -3.86 -51.77 7.10
C GLU A 42 -5.24 -51.69 6.43
N ILE A 43 -5.28 -51.33 5.14
CA ILE A 43 -6.53 -51.15 4.40
C ILE A 43 -7.28 -52.49 4.41
N LYS A 44 -8.41 -52.54 5.11
CA LYS A 44 -9.24 -53.75 5.26
C LYS A 44 -10.13 -53.94 4.02
N SER A 45 -10.26 -55.20 3.60
CA SER A 45 -11.18 -55.62 2.54
C SER A 45 -12.64 -55.51 2.98
N ILE A 46 -13.53 -55.40 2.00
CA ILE A 46 -14.98 -55.32 2.20
C ILE A 46 -15.54 -56.74 2.36
N LYS A 47 -16.43 -56.96 3.34
CA LYS A 47 -17.09 -58.26 3.53
C LYS A 47 -18.04 -58.54 2.37
N ALA A 48 -18.15 -59.81 1.95
CA ALA A 48 -18.98 -60.21 0.81
C ALA A 48 -20.44 -59.72 0.88
N ALA A 49 -21.03 -59.71 2.08
CA ALA A 49 -22.40 -59.25 2.31
C ALA A 49 -22.61 -57.75 2.04
N ASP A 50 -21.56 -56.94 2.21
CA ASP A 50 -21.64 -55.47 2.15
C ASP A 50 -21.28 -54.92 0.75
N ILE A 51 -20.75 -55.74 -0.15
CA ILE A 51 -20.26 -55.34 -1.49
C ILE A 51 -21.35 -54.60 -2.29
N THR A 52 -22.60 -55.06 -2.22
CA THR A 52 -23.72 -54.46 -2.93
C THR A 52 -24.00 -53.03 -2.45
N VAL A 53 -23.94 -52.80 -1.13
CA VAL A 53 -24.20 -51.48 -0.53
C VAL A 53 -23.00 -50.55 -0.77
N GLU A 54 -21.79 -51.01 -0.44
CA GLU A 54 -20.54 -50.23 -0.59
C GLU A 54 -20.28 -49.84 -2.04
N SER A 55 -20.63 -50.69 -3.02
CA SER A 55 -20.50 -50.33 -4.45
C SER A 55 -21.45 -49.20 -4.86
N GLY A 56 -22.69 -49.20 -4.34
CA GLY A 56 -23.64 -48.11 -4.57
C GLY A 56 -23.16 -46.80 -3.96
N GLU A 57 -22.65 -46.86 -2.72
CA GLU A 57 -22.05 -45.69 -2.07
C GLU A 57 -20.81 -45.19 -2.81
N GLN A 58 -19.92 -46.08 -3.26
CA GLN A 58 -18.72 -45.71 -3.99
C GLN A 58 -19.08 -44.98 -5.29
N ILE A 59 -20.04 -45.51 -6.07
CA ILE A 59 -20.49 -44.86 -7.31
C ILE A 59 -21.05 -43.46 -7.00
N LYS A 60 -21.86 -43.32 -5.95
CA LYS A 60 -22.38 -42.01 -5.52
C LYS A 60 -21.28 -41.05 -5.09
N ARG A 61 -20.24 -41.54 -4.39
CA ARG A 61 -19.07 -40.73 -4.01
C ARG A 61 -18.27 -40.30 -5.24
N LEU A 62 -18.10 -41.17 -6.24
CA LEU A 62 -17.41 -40.85 -7.49
C LEU A 62 -18.20 -39.86 -8.35
N GLN A 63 -19.54 -39.94 -8.36
CA GLN A 63 -20.39 -38.93 -9.00
C GLN A 63 -20.21 -37.56 -8.34
N LYS A 64 -20.29 -37.51 -7.00
CA LYS A 64 -20.00 -36.28 -6.25
C LYS A 64 -18.58 -35.76 -6.48
N LEU A 65 -17.60 -36.65 -6.64
CA LEU A 65 -16.23 -36.25 -6.95
C LEU A 65 -16.18 -35.59 -8.33
N ALA A 66 -16.82 -36.17 -9.34
CA ALA A 66 -16.91 -35.58 -10.66
C ALA A 66 -17.60 -34.19 -10.64
N GLU A 67 -18.66 -34.03 -9.84
CA GLU A 67 -19.38 -32.75 -9.66
C GLU A 67 -18.56 -31.67 -8.93
N ASN A 68 -17.70 -32.06 -7.99
CA ASN A 68 -16.93 -31.14 -7.15
C ASN A 68 -15.50 -30.88 -7.68
N THR A 69 -15.13 -31.49 -8.81
CA THR A 69 -13.82 -31.26 -9.44
C THR A 69 -14.02 -30.43 -10.68
N VAL A 70 -13.05 -29.58 -10.97
CA VAL A 70 -13.01 -28.76 -12.18
C VAL A 70 -13.39 -29.55 -13.44
N THR A 71 -14.28 -28.97 -14.21
CA THR A 71 -14.81 -29.52 -15.46
C THR A 71 -13.84 -29.28 -16.61
N LYS A 72 -14.04 -29.97 -17.75
CA LYS A 72 -13.17 -29.76 -18.93
C LYS A 72 -13.39 -28.36 -19.51
N GLU A 73 -14.61 -27.87 -19.44
CA GLU A 73 -15.01 -26.53 -19.84
C GLU A 73 -14.32 -25.44 -18.99
N GLU A 74 -14.24 -25.64 -17.67
CA GLU A 74 -13.50 -24.73 -16.79
C GLU A 74 -11.99 -24.75 -17.05
N ILE A 75 -11.41 -25.93 -17.34
CA ILE A 75 -9.98 -26.02 -17.73
C ILE A 75 -9.72 -25.25 -19.02
N GLU A 76 -10.59 -25.38 -20.03
CA GLU A 76 -10.47 -24.60 -21.26
C GLU A 76 -10.66 -23.09 -21.01
N SER A 77 -11.54 -22.69 -20.08
CA SER A 77 -11.66 -21.31 -19.63
C SER A 77 -10.36 -20.79 -19.01
N PHE A 78 -9.72 -21.56 -18.10
CA PHE A 78 -8.41 -21.21 -17.55
C PHE A 78 -7.35 -21.08 -18.64
N LYS A 79 -7.34 -21.99 -19.61
CA LYS A 79 -6.40 -21.93 -20.73
C LYS A 79 -6.59 -20.68 -21.58
N MET A 80 -7.81 -20.34 -21.97
CA MET A 80 -8.12 -19.12 -22.73
C MET A 80 -7.72 -17.85 -21.97
N GLN A 81 -7.97 -17.82 -20.65
CA GLN A 81 -7.55 -16.70 -19.81
C GLN A 81 -6.03 -16.60 -19.73
N ASN A 82 -5.32 -17.72 -19.55
CA ASN A 82 -3.86 -17.76 -19.53
C ASN A 82 -3.26 -17.29 -20.85
N ASP A 83 -3.77 -17.79 -21.98
CA ASP A 83 -3.30 -17.38 -23.32
C ASP A 83 -3.53 -15.88 -23.54
N SER A 84 -4.68 -15.35 -23.10
CA SER A 84 -4.97 -13.92 -23.16
C SER A 84 -4.01 -13.10 -22.29
N LEU A 85 -3.70 -13.58 -21.09
CA LEU A 85 -2.76 -12.95 -20.16
C LEU A 85 -1.33 -12.94 -20.70
N ILE A 86 -0.88 -14.03 -21.30
CA ILE A 86 0.45 -14.14 -21.92
C ILE A 86 0.54 -13.18 -23.12
N ASN A 87 -0.45 -13.17 -24.01
CA ASN A 87 -0.46 -12.24 -25.14
C ASN A 87 -0.45 -10.77 -24.70
N LEU A 88 -1.18 -10.45 -23.63
CA LEU A 88 -1.17 -9.12 -23.05
C LEU A 88 0.20 -8.78 -22.43
N LEU A 89 0.81 -9.72 -21.70
CA LEU A 89 2.14 -9.57 -21.12
C LEU A 89 3.19 -9.28 -22.20
N ASP A 90 3.23 -10.10 -23.26
CA ASP A 90 4.17 -9.93 -24.37
C ASP A 90 3.99 -8.56 -25.03
N SER A 91 2.73 -8.16 -25.28
CA SER A 91 2.41 -6.85 -25.86
C SER A 91 2.88 -5.70 -24.96
N LEU A 92 2.62 -5.79 -23.66
CA LEU A 92 3.02 -4.76 -22.69
C LEU A 92 4.53 -4.65 -22.55
N ILE A 93 5.26 -5.78 -22.53
CA ILE A 93 6.73 -5.79 -22.49
C ILE A 93 7.29 -5.16 -23.76
N VAL A 94 6.75 -5.48 -24.94
CA VAL A 94 7.19 -4.88 -26.21
C VAL A 94 6.99 -3.37 -26.19
N VAL A 95 5.83 -2.90 -25.75
CA VAL A 95 5.55 -1.46 -25.64
C VAL A 95 6.52 -0.77 -24.68
N ASP A 96 6.82 -1.37 -23.53
CA ASP A 96 7.74 -0.79 -22.54
C ASP A 96 9.19 -0.77 -23.03
N ASN A 97 9.61 -1.80 -23.77
CA ASN A 97 10.97 -1.89 -24.32
C ASN A 97 11.26 -0.88 -25.44
N ILE A 98 10.22 -0.27 -26.04
CA ILE A 98 10.40 0.83 -27.01
C ILE A 98 10.89 2.09 -26.29
N VAL A 99 10.54 2.28 -25.03
CA VAL A 99 10.91 3.45 -24.24
C VAL A 99 12.26 3.20 -23.58
N ASN A 100 13.25 4.06 -23.81
CA ASN A 100 14.50 4.00 -23.07
C ASN A 100 14.26 4.45 -21.63
N LEU A 101 14.16 3.49 -20.69
CA LEU A 101 13.90 3.73 -19.27
C LEU A 101 14.94 4.67 -18.62
N LYS A 102 16.19 4.70 -19.11
CA LYS A 102 17.25 5.54 -18.55
C LYS A 102 17.00 7.03 -18.76
N ASP A 103 16.27 7.39 -19.81
CA ASP A 103 15.99 8.78 -20.16
C ASP A 103 14.69 9.27 -19.50
N GLN A 104 14.04 8.43 -18.68
CA GLN A 104 12.76 8.75 -18.06
C GLN A 104 12.93 9.33 -16.65
N THR A 105 11.94 10.11 -16.23
CA THR A 105 11.90 10.71 -14.91
C THR A 105 11.69 9.67 -13.81
N THR A 106 12.17 9.93 -12.59
CA THR A 106 11.94 9.11 -11.40
C THR A 106 10.44 8.83 -11.17
N ARG A 107 9.59 9.83 -11.47
CA ARG A 107 8.13 9.68 -11.41
C ARG A 107 7.60 8.68 -12.43
N TYR A 108 8.00 8.80 -13.69
CA TYR A 108 7.60 7.86 -14.74
C TYR A 108 7.94 6.43 -14.31
N LEU A 109 9.17 6.20 -13.87
CA LEU A 109 9.62 4.89 -13.40
C LEU A 109 8.79 4.38 -12.20
N SER A 110 8.49 5.24 -11.21
CA SER A 110 7.63 4.87 -10.07
C SER A 110 6.19 4.50 -10.49
N ASN A 111 5.63 5.24 -11.45
CA ASN A 111 4.31 4.93 -12.01
C ASN A 111 4.32 3.61 -12.79
N ARG A 112 5.37 3.34 -13.59
CA ARG A 112 5.54 2.05 -14.28
C ARG A 112 5.69 0.90 -13.28
N ILE A 113 6.45 1.06 -12.20
CA ILE A 113 6.52 0.08 -11.11
C ILE A 113 5.12 -0.18 -10.54
N THR A 114 4.37 0.88 -10.22
CA THR A 114 3.01 0.75 -9.68
C THR A 114 2.07 0.03 -10.65
N PHE A 115 2.16 0.32 -11.95
CA PHE A 115 1.41 -0.37 -13.01
C PHE A 115 1.74 -1.86 -13.05
N TRP A 116 3.03 -2.21 -13.12
CA TRP A 116 3.47 -3.60 -13.19
C TRP A 116 3.22 -4.38 -11.90
N GLN A 117 3.22 -3.72 -10.73
CA GLN A 117 2.81 -4.34 -9.46
C GLN A 117 1.32 -4.67 -9.46
N LYS A 118 0.45 -3.80 -9.98
CA LYS A 118 -0.98 -4.11 -10.13
C LYS A 118 -1.18 -5.30 -11.07
N PHE A 119 -0.48 -5.31 -12.20
CA PHE A 119 -0.54 -6.42 -13.15
C PHE A 119 -0.01 -7.73 -12.54
N SER A 120 1.09 -7.67 -11.79
CA SER A 120 1.62 -8.81 -11.04
C SER A 120 0.63 -9.36 -10.03
N ASN A 121 -0.10 -8.51 -9.31
CA ASN A 121 -1.10 -8.95 -8.33
C ASN A 121 -2.26 -9.67 -9.02
N TYR A 122 -2.74 -9.15 -10.16
CA TYR A 122 -3.76 -9.80 -10.96
C TYR A 122 -3.29 -11.19 -11.44
N TYR A 123 -2.05 -11.27 -11.94
CA TYR A 123 -1.44 -12.51 -12.39
C TYR A 123 -1.25 -13.53 -11.25
N GLN A 124 -0.86 -13.08 -10.06
CA GLN A 124 -0.72 -13.93 -8.88
C GLN A 124 -2.06 -14.48 -8.38
N SER A 125 -3.15 -13.70 -8.46
CA SER A 125 -4.48 -14.19 -8.14
C SER A 125 -4.87 -15.35 -9.06
N PHE A 126 -4.67 -15.19 -10.37
CA PHE A 126 -4.93 -16.25 -11.36
C PHE A 126 -4.10 -17.52 -11.09
N ASN A 127 -2.81 -17.37 -10.76
CA ASN A 127 -1.97 -18.50 -10.34
C ASN A 127 -2.48 -19.20 -9.08
N SER A 128 -3.00 -18.42 -8.11
CA SER A 128 -3.57 -18.97 -6.88
C SER A 128 -4.81 -19.80 -7.17
N ASP A 129 -5.70 -19.31 -8.03
CA ASP A 129 -6.94 -20.01 -8.41
C ASP A 129 -6.62 -21.39 -9.04
N ILE A 130 -5.68 -21.45 -9.99
CA ILE A 130 -5.25 -22.72 -10.60
C ILE A 130 -4.57 -23.63 -9.57
N THR A 131 -3.73 -23.06 -8.70
CA THR A 131 -3.03 -23.82 -7.66
C THR A 131 -4.00 -24.51 -6.72
N ASP A 132 -5.09 -23.83 -6.34
CA ASP A 132 -6.10 -24.39 -5.45
C ASP A 132 -6.89 -25.51 -6.14
N GLU A 133 -7.20 -25.39 -7.44
CA GLU A 133 -7.79 -26.48 -8.23
C GLU A 133 -6.87 -27.71 -8.34
N VAL A 134 -5.57 -27.50 -8.58
CA VAL A 134 -4.57 -28.59 -8.61
C VAL A 134 -4.51 -29.30 -7.25
N LYS A 135 -4.53 -28.57 -6.13
CA LYS A 135 -4.56 -29.16 -4.78
C LYS A 135 -5.85 -29.98 -4.55
N LEU A 136 -7.00 -29.49 -5.01
CA LEU A 136 -8.28 -30.21 -4.91
C LEU A 136 -8.23 -31.54 -5.68
N ILE A 137 -7.67 -31.53 -6.89
CA ILE A 137 -7.47 -32.75 -7.69
C ILE A 137 -6.47 -33.70 -7.02
N ASP A 138 -5.33 -33.21 -6.54
CA ASP A 138 -4.32 -34.06 -5.88
C ASP A 138 -4.88 -34.75 -4.62
N ASN A 139 -5.63 -34.01 -3.81
CA ASN A 139 -6.34 -34.57 -2.66
C ASN A 139 -7.38 -35.63 -3.07
N SER A 140 -8.08 -35.39 -4.19
CA SER A 140 -9.06 -36.33 -4.75
C SER A 140 -8.39 -37.60 -5.27
N LYS A 141 -7.26 -37.49 -5.97
CA LYS A 141 -6.43 -38.61 -6.44
C LYS A 141 -5.96 -39.47 -5.27
N LYS A 142 -5.42 -38.86 -4.20
CA LYS A 142 -4.97 -39.58 -2.98
C LYS A 142 -6.10 -40.38 -2.33
N ARG A 143 -7.32 -39.85 -2.29
CA ARG A 143 -8.50 -40.57 -1.78
C ARG A 143 -8.87 -41.73 -2.70
N LEU A 144 -8.92 -41.47 -4.01
CA LEU A 144 -9.26 -42.47 -5.01
C LEU A 144 -8.28 -43.65 -5.04
N GLU A 145 -6.99 -43.40 -4.82
CA GLU A 145 -5.98 -44.46 -4.74
C GLU A 145 -6.20 -45.39 -3.55
N LYS A 146 -6.59 -44.85 -2.38
CA LYS A 146 -6.97 -45.67 -1.22
C LYS A 146 -8.18 -46.55 -1.55
N ASP A 147 -9.18 -46.00 -2.25
CA ASP A 147 -10.36 -46.76 -2.67
C ASP A 147 -9.98 -47.86 -3.67
N ILE A 148 -9.14 -47.56 -4.68
CA ILE A 148 -8.65 -48.56 -5.64
C ILE A 148 -7.94 -49.71 -4.93
N VAL A 149 -7.06 -49.42 -3.96
CA VAL A 149 -6.37 -50.46 -3.18
C VAL A 149 -7.37 -51.30 -2.37
N ARG A 150 -8.35 -50.65 -1.71
CA ARG A 150 -9.41 -51.32 -0.94
C ARG A 150 -10.24 -52.28 -1.82
N TRP A 151 -10.66 -51.81 -2.99
CA TRP A 151 -11.46 -52.59 -3.94
C TRP A 151 -10.65 -53.70 -4.62
N LYS A 152 -9.36 -53.47 -4.94
CA LYS A 152 -8.46 -54.52 -5.44
C LYS A 152 -8.25 -55.64 -4.42
N LYS A 153 -7.96 -55.30 -3.15
CA LYS A 153 -7.82 -56.29 -2.06
C LYS A 153 -9.09 -57.11 -1.88
N THR A 154 -10.26 -56.46 -1.94
CA THR A 154 -11.58 -57.10 -1.90
C THR A 154 -11.77 -58.07 -3.07
N ASN A 155 -11.42 -57.68 -4.29
CA ASN A 155 -11.54 -58.53 -5.48
C ASN A 155 -10.66 -59.79 -5.37
N THR A 156 -9.40 -59.65 -4.95
CA THR A 156 -8.52 -60.80 -4.71
C THR A 156 -9.05 -61.75 -3.65
N GLN A 157 -9.60 -61.23 -2.55
CA GLN A 157 -10.16 -62.06 -1.49
C GLN A 157 -11.37 -62.87 -1.98
N ILE A 158 -12.31 -62.24 -2.69
CA ILE A 158 -13.50 -62.91 -3.22
C ILE A 158 -13.12 -63.98 -4.25
N LYS A 159 -12.17 -63.68 -5.15
CA LYS A 159 -11.64 -64.67 -6.13
C LYS A 159 -10.98 -65.87 -5.45
N SER A 160 -10.29 -65.66 -4.32
CA SER A 160 -9.62 -66.76 -3.58
C SER A 160 -10.58 -67.64 -2.78
N GLN A 161 -11.76 -67.15 -2.43
CA GLN A 161 -12.73 -67.86 -1.59
C GLN A 161 -13.74 -68.69 -2.42
N ASP A 162 -13.70 -68.60 -3.75
CA ASP A 162 -14.67 -69.24 -4.68
C ASP A 162 -16.15 -68.94 -4.33
N VAL A 163 -16.37 -67.80 -3.67
CA VAL A 163 -17.70 -67.36 -3.21
C VAL A 163 -18.37 -66.58 -4.33
N ASN A 164 -19.35 -67.23 -4.97
CA ASN A 164 -20.46 -66.63 -5.71
C ASN A 164 -20.07 -65.79 -6.96
N SER A 165 -20.15 -66.41 -8.14
CA SER A 165 -19.79 -65.82 -9.45
C SER A 165 -20.50 -64.50 -9.77
N GLY A 166 -21.68 -64.24 -9.18
CA GLY A 166 -22.46 -63.02 -9.42
C GLY A 166 -21.84 -61.72 -8.87
N LEU A 167 -20.92 -61.79 -7.91
CA LEU A 167 -20.28 -60.59 -7.31
C LEU A 167 -19.09 -60.08 -8.12
N ILE A 168 -18.41 -60.96 -8.86
CA ILE A 168 -17.22 -60.63 -9.65
C ILE A 168 -17.50 -59.54 -10.70
N PRO A 169 -18.56 -59.63 -11.53
CA PRO A 169 -18.87 -58.59 -12.52
C PRO A 169 -19.13 -57.20 -11.90
N ARG A 170 -19.65 -57.16 -10.67
CA ARG A 170 -19.92 -55.91 -9.95
C ARG A 170 -18.64 -55.28 -9.42
N LEU A 171 -17.73 -56.09 -8.89
CA LEU A 171 -16.39 -55.64 -8.47
C LEU A 171 -15.59 -55.10 -9.65
N GLU A 172 -15.61 -55.80 -10.78
CA GLU A 172 -14.94 -55.37 -12.01
C GLU A 172 -15.54 -54.06 -12.56
N ARG A 173 -16.86 -53.88 -12.48
CA ARG A 173 -17.50 -52.61 -12.81
C ARG A 173 -17.04 -51.46 -11.92
N VAL A 174 -17.01 -51.65 -10.59
CA VAL A 174 -16.56 -50.60 -9.66
C VAL A 174 -15.10 -50.25 -9.89
N LEU A 175 -14.23 -51.25 -10.06
CA LEU A 175 -12.83 -51.04 -10.42
C LEU A 175 -12.69 -50.29 -11.75
N GLY A 176 -13.48 -50.64 -12.76
CA GLY A 176 -13.49 -49.94 -14.05
C GLY A 176 -13.91 -48.46 -13.93
N ILE A 177 -14.89 -48.14 -13.07
CA ILE A 177 -15.29 -46.75 -12.80
C ILE A 177 -14.17 -46.02 -12.02
N LEU A 178 -13.57 -46.67 -11.01
CA LEU A 178 -12.46 -46.08 -10.25
C LEU A 178 -11.25 -45.76 -11.15
N ASP A 179 -10.86 -46.70 -12.02
CA ASP A 179 -9.74 -46.52 -12.95
C ASP A 179 -10.07 -45.45 -14.00
N SER A 180 -11.31 -45.37 -14.49
CA SER A 180 -11.72 -44.31 -15.43
C SER A 180 -11.74 -42.93 -14.77
N THR A 181 -12.24 -42.81 -13.53
CA THR A 181 -12.16 -41.57 -12.74
C THR A 181 -10.70 -41.19 -12.45
N LYS A 182 -9.82 -42.17 -12.18
CA LYS A 182 -8.39 -41.89 -11.96
C LYS A 182 -7.76 -41.29 -13.21
N ARG A 183 -8.07 -41.85 -14.37
CA ARG A 183 -7.58 -41.35 -15.65
C ARG A 183 -8.09 -39.94 -15.95
N ASP A 184 -9.37 -39.66 -15.70
CA ASP A 184 -9.96 -38.32 -15.88
C ASP A 184 -9.29 -37.29 -14.97
N LEU A 185 -9.10 -37.60 -13.67
CA LEU A 185 -8.39 -36.72 -12.75
C LEU A 185 -6.92 -36.51 -13.12
N ASN A 186 -6.26 -37.53 -13.68
CA ASN A 186 -4.90 -37.40 -14.19
C ASN A 186 -4.85 -36.43 -15.37
N GLU A 187 -5.69 -36.61 -16.37
CA GLU A 187 -5.80 -35.73 -17.54
C GLU A 187 -6.05 -34.26 -17.10
N LYS A 188 -7.02 -34.05 -16.21
CA LYS A 188 -7.35 -32.71 -15.67
C LYS A 188 -6.16 -32.07 -14.94
N SER A 189 -5.49 -32.84 -14.09
CA SER A 189 -4.30 -32.38 -13.37
C SER A 189 -3.16 -32.01 -14.30
N ASP A 190 -2.89 -32.84 -15.32
CA ASP A 190 -1.79 -32.61 -16.25
C ASP A 190 -2.05 -31.33 -17.06
N ASN A 191 -3.30 -31.14 -17.51
CA ASN A 191 -3.71 -29.92 -18.21
C ASN A 191 -3.56 -28.67 -17.34
N LEU A 192 -4.02 -28.70 -16.09
CA LEU A 192 -3.87 -27.56 -15.17
C LEU A 192 -2.40 -27.28 -14.81
N LEU A 193 -1.56 -28.31 -14.66
CA LEU A 193 -0.14 -28.15 -14.38
C LEU A 193 0.60 -27.48 -15.55
N VAL A 194 0.20 -27.77 -16.80
CA VAL A 194 0.73 -27.07 -17.98
C VAL A 194 0.39 -25.58 -17.92
N ILE A 195 -0.88 -25.25 -17.66
CA ILE A 195 -1.34 -23.85 -17.54
C ILE A 195 -0.59 -23.16 -16.39
N LEU A 196 -0.50 -23.80 -15.22
CA LEU A 196 0.20 -23.27 -14.04
C LEU A 196 1.68 -23.01 -14.31
N ASN A 197 2.35 -23.90 -15.06
CA ASN A 197 3.76 -23.71 -15.41
C ASN A 197 3.96 -22.50 -16.33
N GLN A 198 3.12 -22.36 -17.36
CA GLN A 198 3.14 -21.20 -18.26
C GLN A 198 2.86 -19.90 -17.49
N ALA A 199 1.86 -19.92 -16.63
CA ALA A 199 1.50 -18.79 -15.81
C ALA A 199 2.63 -18.42 -14.81
N THR A 200 3.28 -19.41 -14.23
CA THR A 200 4.46 -19.19 -13.37
C THR A 200 5.62 -18.53 -14.14
N GLN A 201 5.86 -18.94 -15.39
CA GLN A 201 6.86 -18.31 -16.26
C GLN A 201 6.51 -16.84 -16.56
N GLY A 202 5.25 -16.54 -16.88
CA GLY A 202 4.79 -15.16 -17.07
C GLY A 202 5.01 -14.29 -15.83
N ASN A 203 4.72 -14.83 -14.64
CA ASN A 203 5.00 -14.13 -13.38
C ASN A 203 6.51 -13.86 -13.17
N PHE A 204 7.40 -14.80 -13.52
CA PHE A 204 8.85 -14.54 -13.48
C PHE A 204 9.29 -13.43 -14.44
N GLN A 205 8.71 -13.37 -15.63
CA GLN A 205 8.98 -12.29 -16.58
C GLN A 205 8.55 -10.92 -16.01
N ILE A 206 7.35 -10.84 -15.42
CA ILE A 206 6.86 -9.62 -14.76
C ILE A 206 7.81 -9.19 -13.63
N GLN A 207 8.23 -10.12 -12.77
CA GLN A 207 9.15 -9.82 -11.66
C GLN A 207 10.53 -9.38 -12.15
N SER A 208 11.04 -10.00 -13.22
CA SER A 208 12.30 -9.58 -13.85
C SER A 208 12.21 -8.18 -14.43
N HIS A 209 11.07 -7.83 -15.03
CA HIS A 209 10.84 -6.50 -15.60
C HIS A 209 10.62 -5.43 -14.53
N LEU A 210 9.89 -5.76 -13.46
CA LEU A 210 9.81 -4.90 -12.27
C LEU A 210 11.19 -4.59 -11.70
N LYS A 211 12.05 -5.60 -11.61
CA LYS A 211 13.41 -5.44 -11.13
C LYS A 211 14.25 -4.57 -12.06
N SER A 212 14.12 -4.70 -13.38
CA SER A 212 14.87 -3.86 -14.31
C SER A 212 14.49 -2.39 -14.20
N ILE A 213 13.20 -2.09 -14.01
CA ILE A 213 12.73 -0.72 -13.78
C ILE A 213 13.26 -0.18 -12.44
N ASP A 214 13.22 -0.99 -11.37
CA ASP A 214 13.72 -0.60 -10.05
C ASP A 214 15.25 -0.39 -10.04
N ASP A 215 16.00 -1.21 -10.77
CA ASP A 215 17.44 -1.03 -10.95
C ASP A 215 17.76 0.28 -11.67
N VAL A 216 17.00 0.65 -12.70
CA VAL A 216 17.14 1.96 -13.38
C VAL A 216 16.78 3.12 -12.46
N LEU A 217 15.69 2.99 -11.68
CA LEU A 217 15.29 3.99 -10.69
C LEU A 217 16.40 4.20 -9.64
N SER A 218 16.97 3.10 -9.13
CA SER A 218 18.06 3.11 -8.17
C SER A 218 19.32 3.77 -8.75
N GLU A 219 19.62 3.50 -10.03
CA GLU A 219 20.75 4.11 -10.71
C GLU A 219 20.54 5.62 -10.94
N ASN A 220 19.35 6.05 -11.38
CA ASN A 220 19.01 7.47 -11.50
C ASN A 220 19.15 8.20 -10.16
N ASN A 221 18.77 7.54 -9.06
CA ASN A 221 18.93 8.07 -7.70
C ASN A 221 20.40 8.13 -7.22
N LYS A 222 21.35 7.46 -7.88
CA LYS A 222 22.80 7.60 -7.58
C LYS A 222 23.44 8.73 -8.35
N GLN A 223 22.86 9.12 -9.48
CA GLN A 223 23.39 10.15 -10.38
C GLN A 223 23.01 11.57 -9.97
N ILE A 224 22.73 11.80 -8.67
CA ILE A 224 22.27 13.08 -8.13
C ILE A 224 23.21 14.22 -8.52
N PHE A 225 24.53 14.02 -8.49
CA PHE A 225 25.51 15.08 -8.79
C PHE A 225 25.90 15.18 -10.27
N VAL A 226 25.31 14.34 -11.14
CA VAL A 226 25.60 14.36 -12.57
C VAL A 226 24.80 15.49 -13.21
N GLN A 227 25.38 16.16 -14.20
CA GLN A 227 24.65 17.04 -15.08
C GLN A 227 23.79 16.18 -16.00
N ASN A 228 22.50 16.10 -15.69
CA ASN A 228 21.52 15.30 -16.41
C ASN A 228 20.70 16.14 -17.40
N GLU A 229 20.72 17.47 -17.27
CA GLU A 229 19.99 18.39 -18.13
C GLU A 229 20.85 19.60 -18.56
N PRO A 230 20.42 20.33 -19.61
CA PRO A 230 21.06 21.57 -20.00
C PRO A 230 21.04 22.57 -18.84
N SER A 231 22.12 23.36 -18.69
CA SER A 231 22.13 24.45 -17.71
C SER A 231 21.11 25.54 -18.04
N LEU A 232 20.73 26.34 -17.06
CA LEU A 232 19.80 27.48 -17.23
C LEU A 232 20.25 28.49 -18.31
N PHE A 233 21.55 28.55 -18.58
CA PHE A 233 22.13 29.44 -19.58
C PHE A 233 22.30 28.80 -20.96
N SER A 234 21.94 27.53 -21.12
CA SER A 234 22.05 26.84 -22.39
C SER A 234 21.08 27.42 -23.42
N SER A 235 21.54 27.50 -24.67
CA SER A 235 20.69 27.91 -25.79
C SER A 235 19.61 26.88 -26.15
N GLU A 236 19.73 25.66 -25.61
CA GLU A 236 18.84 24.53 -25.93
C GLU A 236 17.40 24.75 -25.47
N TYR A 237 17.18 25.44 -24.35
CA TYR A 237 15.83 25.75 -23.85
C TYR A 237 15.03 26.68 -24.76
N TRP A 238 15.68 27.37 -25.69
CA TRP A 238 15.03 28.27 -26.64
C TRP A 238 14.52 27.55 -27.91
N ASN A 239 14.65 26.22 -27.97
CA ASN A 239 14.05 25.42 -29.02
C ASN A 239 12.53 25.30 -28.81
N LYS A 240 11.76 25.40 -29.91
CA LYS A 240 10.29 25.43 -29.90
C LYS A 240 9.66 24.21 -29.20
N THR A 241 10.31 23.04 -29.27
CA THR A 241 9.88 21.81 -28.61
C THR A 241 9.97 21.91 -27.08
N LYS A 242 11.05 22.50 -26.55
CA LYS A 242 11.30 22.67 -25.10
C LYS A 242 10.55 23.84 -24.47
N THR A 243 9.97 24.72 -25.29
CA THR A 243 9.11 25.85 -24.84
C THR A 243 7.62 25.57 -24.96
N ASN A 244 7.20 24.37 -25.38
CA ASN A 244 5.78 24.06 -25.52
C ASN A 244 5.12 23.93 -24.14
N PHE A 245 4.08 24.73 -23.88
CA PHE A 245 3.34 24.70 -22.63
C PHE A 245 2.21 23.66 -22.64
N LEU A 246 1.53 23.49 -23.79
CA LEU A 246 0.30 22.70 -23.86
C LEU A 246 0.54 21.20 -23.96
N GLU A 247 1.59 20.79 -24.68
CA GLU A 247 1.90 19.37 -24.90
C GLU A 247 2.21 18.62 -23.60
N PRO A 248 3.07 19.12 -22.68
CA PRO A 248 3.27 18.48 -21.38
C PRO A 248 1.98 18.34 -20.57
N ILE A 249 1.10 19.35 -20.61
CA ILE A 249 -0.19 19.32 -19.90
C ILE A 249 -1.11 18.25 -20.48
N GLN A 250 -1.18 18.13 -21.81
CA GLN A 250 -1.98 17.11 -22.48
C GLN A 250 -1.43 15.71 -22.19
N THR A 251 -0.11 15.54 -22.24
CA THR A 251 0.53 14.27 -21.89
C THR A 251 0.23 13.91 -20.44
N PHE A 252 0.47 14.81 -19.49
CA PHE A 252 0.15 14.61 -18.08
C PHE A 252 -1.32 14.27 -17.85
N TYR A 253 -2.24 14.93 -18.54
CA TYR A 253 -3.66 14.61 -18.44
C TYR A 253 -3.96 13.17 -18.93
N ASN A 254 -3.45 12.82 -20.11
CA ASN A 254 -3.71 11.54 -20.75
C ASN A 254 -3.06 10.36 -20.01
N THR A 255 -1.89 10.56 -19.40
CA THR A 255 -1.13 9.48 -18.76
C THR A 255 -1.32 9.42 -17.26
N GLU A 256 -1.44 10.55 -16.56
CA GLU A 256 -1.50 10.58 -15.10
C GLU A 256 -2.93 10.79 -14.61
N VAL A 257 -3.63 11.80 -15.13
CA VAL A 257 -4.97 12.16 -14.63
C VAL A 257 -5.99 11.09 -14.97
N LEU A 258 -5.99 10.57 -16.20
CA LEU A 258 -6.88 9.46 -16.58
C LEU A 258 -6.62 8.20 -15.75
N ASP A 259 -5.35 7.86 -15.49
CA ASP A 259 -4.98 6.73 -14.62
C ASP A 259 -5.45 6.96 -13.17
N GLY A 260 -5.35 8.20 -12.67
CA GLY A 260 -5.87 8.58 -11.35
C GLY A 260 -7.39 8.47 -11.26
N ILE A 261 -8.11 8.87 -12.31
CA ILE A 261 -9.58 8.74 -12.39
C ILE A 261 -9.97 7.26 -12.45
N GLY A 262 -9.30 6.46 -13.29
CA GLY A 262 -9.48 5.02 -13.39
C GLY A 262 -9.27 4.31 -12.05
N PHE A 263 -8.24 4.71 -11.30
CA PHE A 263 -7.99 4.17 -9.96
C PHE A 263 -9.16 4.37 -8.98
N PHE A 264 -9.84 5.52 -9.03
CA PHE A 264 -11.00 5.77 -8.18
C PHE A 264 -12.26 5.06 -8.68
N SER A 265 -12.45 4.91 -10.00
CA SER A 265 -13.59 4.15 -10.54
C SER A 265 -13.54 2.68 -10.17
N ASP A 266 -12.34 2.10 -10.10
CA ASP A 266 -12.16 0.70 -9.69
C ASP A 266 -12.38 0.48 -8.19
N ARG A 267 -12.35 1.55 -7.39
CA ARG A 267 -12.39 1.53 -5.92
C ARG A 267 -13.49 2.42 -5.33
N LEU A 268 -14.62 2.50 -6.02
CA LEU A 268 -15.74 3.37 -5.61
C LEU A 268 -16.23 3.08 -4.19
N LEU A 269 -16.21 1.81 -3.77
CA LEU A 269 -16.62 1.41 -2.43
C LEU A 269 -15.67 1.97 -1.37
N GLU A 270 -14.36 1.81 -1.55
CA GLU A 270 -13.35 2.32 -0.61
C GLU A 270 -13.39 3.85 -0.53
N VAL A 271 -13.55 4.53 -1.67
CA VAL A 271 -13.73 5.99 -1.73
C VAL A 271 -15.00 6.41 -0.97
N SER A 272 -16.12 5.70 -1.18
CA SER A 272 -17.38 5.99 -0.50
C SER A 272 -17.26 5.80 1.01
N ILE A 273 -16.59 4.73 1.46
CA ILE A 273 -16.28 4.51 2.88
C ILE A 273 -15.42 5.64 3.42
N GLN A 274 -14.40 6.08 2.69
CA GLN A 274 -13.53 7.18 3.12
C GLN A 274 -14.32 8.49 3.29
N ILE A 275 -15.19 8.83 2.34
CA ILE A 275 -16.05 10.03 2.41
C ILE A 275 -17.02 9.92 3.60
N LEU A 276 -17.65 8.77 3.79
CA LEU A 276 -18.51 8.51 4.94
C LEU A 276 -17.76 8.70 6.26
N LEU A 277 -16.53 8.19 6.36
CA LEU A 277 -15.67 8.33 7.53
C LEU A 277 -15.36 9.81 7.80
N ILE A 278 -15.14 10.64 6.75
CA ILE A 278 -14.95 12.10 6.88
C ILE A 278 -16.17 12.76 7.50
N ILE A 279 -17.36 12.41 7.03
CA ILE A 279 -18.60 12.96 7.55
C ILE A 279 -18.80 12.54 9.02
N VAL A 280 -18.56 11.27 9.35
CA VAL A 280 -18.69 10.75 10.72
C VAL A 280 -17.71 11.44 11.68
N LEU A 281 -16.42 11.53 11.32
CA LEU A 281 -15.44 12.24 12.17
C LEU A 281 -15.76 13.73 12.28
N PHE A 282 -16.26 14.36 11.21
CA PHE A 282 -16.67 15.75 11.27
C PHE A 282 -17.80 15.96 12.28
N ILE A 283 -18.82 15.10 12.28
CA ILE A 283 -19.92 15.14 13.25
C ILE A 283 -19.38 14.95 14.67
N ILE A 284 -18.50 13.97 14.89
CA ILE A 284 -17.88 13.68 16.19
C ILE A 284 -17.08 14.90 16.68
N PHE A 285 -16.17 15.44 15.86
CA PHE A 285 -15.33 16.58 16.25
C PHE A 285 -16.16 17.85 16.48
N ASN A 286 -17.23 18.05 15.70
CA ASN A 286 -18.14 19.17 15.91
C ASN A 286 -18.91 19.02 17.24
N ALA A 287 -19.37 17.81 17.58
CA ALA A 287 -20.02 17.54 18.86
C ALA A 287 -19.06 17.76 20.04
N ILE A 288 -17.82 17.27 19.94
CA ILE A 288 -16.76 17.47 20.93
C ILE A 288 -16.47 18.98 21.08
N SER A 289 -16.26 19.70 19.99
CA SER A 289 -16.02 21.15 19.99
C SER A 289 -17.14 21.93 20.69
N LYS A 290 -18.40 21.60 20.41
CA LYS A 290 -19.55 22.25 21.05
C LYS A 290 -19.58 22.01 22.56
N ASN A 291 -19.27 20.80 23.00
CA ASN A 291 -19.22 20.46 24.43
C ASN A 291 -18.05 21.14 25.15
N LEU A 292 -16.87 21.18 24.51
CA LEU A 292 -15.67 21.81 25.06
C LEU A 292 -15.81 23.33 25.21
N ARG A 293 -16.62 24.00 24.35
CA ARG A 293 -16.89 25.45 24.47
C ARG A 293 -17.85 25.82 25.59
N ARG A 294 -18.65 24.88 26.10
CA ARG A 294 -19.65 25.13 27.15
C ARG A 294 -19.09 25.04 28.56
N VAL A 295 -17.90 24.47 28.71
CA VAL A 295 -17.24 24.33 29.99
C VAL A 295 -16.13 25.37 30.05
N ASP A 296 -16.24 26.30 31.00
CA ASP A 296 -15.18 27.26 31.32
C ASP A 296 -14.00 26.48 31.91
N TYR A 297 -13.16 25.96 31.03
CA TYR A 297 -11.94 25.29 31.44
C TYR A 297 -10.88 26.34 31.74
N GLU A 298 -10.79 26.74 33.01
CA GLU A 298 -9.61 27.40 33.60
C GLU A 298 -8.40 26.43 33.67
N SER A 299 -8.14 25.66 32.60
CA SER A 299 -7.07 24.67 32.61
C SER A 299 -5.70 25.33 32.45
N HIS A 300 -4.81 25.06 33.40
CA HIS A 300 -3.41 25.51 33.39
C HIS A 300 -2.53 24.79 32.36
N SER A 301 -3.03 23.79 31.62
CA SER A 301 -2.24 23.02 30.65
C SER A 301 -2.31 23.62 29.24
N THR A 302 -1.15 24.04 28.71
CA THR A 302 -0.98 24.56 27.34
C THR A 302 -1.51 23.59 26.28
N TYR A 303 -1.41 22.28 26.56
CA TYR A 303 -1.84 21.21 25.68
C TYR A 303 -3.35 21.20 25.42
N ARG A 304 -4.16 21.32 26.49
CA ARG A 304 -5.63 21.30 26.40
C ARG A 304 -6.15 22.52 25.64
N LYS A 305 -5.46 23.67 25.77
CA LYS A 305 -5.76 24.88 24.99
C LYS A 305 -5.51 24.68 23.48
N PHE A 306 -4.46 23.97 23.09
CA PHE A 306 -4.22 23.64 21.68
C PHE A 306 -5.23 22.66 21.13
N LEU A 307 -5.55 21.61 21.89
CA LEU A 307 -6.59 20.64 21.54
C LEU A 307 -7.92 21.31 21.25
N VAL A 308 -8.41 22.19 22.14
CA VAL A 308 -9.68 22.91 21.95
C VAL A 308 -9.66 23.74 20.66
N LYS A 309 -8.55 24.45 20.38
CA LYS A 309 -8.41 25.26 19.16
C LYS A 309 -8.38 24.42 17.88
N ILE A 310 -7.76 23.24 17.91
CA ILE A 310 -7.65 22.35 16.75
C ILE A 310 -8.97 21.63 16.49
N ILE A 311 -9.58 21.03 17.53
CA ILE A 311 -10.88 20.34 17.42
C ILE A 311 -12.00 21.33 17.04
N ALA A 312 -11.88 22.61 17.43
CA ALA A 312 -12.77 23.67 16.97
C ALA A 312 -12.77 23.86 15.44
N ARG A 313 -11.71 23.44 14.74
CA ARG A 313 -11.68 23.32 13.27
C ARG A 313 -12.03 21.89 12.85
N SER A 314 -13.23 21.44 13.23
CA SER A 314 -13.66 20.05 13.13
C SER A 314 -13.53 19.48 11.71
N PHE A 315 -13.81 20.28 10.67
CA PHE A 315 -13.64 19.87 9.28
C PHE A 315 -12.16 19.63 8.92
N SER A 316 -11.29 20.59 9.22
CA SER A 316 -9.85 20.47 8.94
C SER A 316 -9.22 19.30 9.68
N ALA A 317 -9.56 19.12 10.97
CA ALA A 317 -9.06 18.01 11.77
C ALA A 317 -9.50 16.64 11.23
N SER A 318 -10.75 16.54 10.74
CA SER A 318 -11.28 15.30 10.15
C SER A 318 -10.54 14.93 8.88
N ILE A 319 -10.33 15.91 7.98
CA ILE A 319 -9.57 15.68 6.73
C ILE A 319 -8.13 15.25 7.05
N VAL A 320 -7.44 15.95 7.96
CA VAL A 320 -6.05 15.60 8.30
C VAL A 320 -5.94 14.16 8.77
N ILE A 321 -6.80 13.72 9.71
CA ILE A 321 -6.73 12.33 10.20
C ILE A 321 -7.02 11.33 9.08
N ILE A 322 -8.08 11.54 8.31
CA ILE A 322 -8.55 10.50 7.39
C ILE A 322 -7.65 10.39 6.17
N VAL A 323 -7.21 11.52 5.65
CA VAL A 323 -6.28 11.50 4.52
C VAL A 323 -4.89 11.05 5.00
N PHE A 324 -4.49 11.30 6.26
CA PHE A 324 -3.29 10.69 6.84
C PHE A 324 -3.38 9.15 6.84
N PHE A 325 -4.52 8.58 7.22
CA PHE A 325 -4.73 7.13 7.18
C PHE A 325 -5.07 6.58 5.78
N SER A 326 -5.21 7.43 4.75
CA SER A 326 -5.55 6.99 3.39
C SER A 326 -4.50 6.07 2.77
N SER A 327 -3.24 6.15 3.20
CA SER A 327 -2.18 5.23 2.73
C SER A 327 -2.44 3.78 3.09
N VAL A 328 -3.20 3.53 4.15
CA VAL A 328 -3.61 2.18 4.56
C VAL A 328 -4.73 1.67 3.67
N PHE A 329 -5.70 2.52 3.33
CA PHE A 329 -6.86 2.13 2.53
C PHE A 329 -6.56 2.00 1.03
N PHE A 330 -5.64 2.82 0.51
CA PHE A 330 -5.31 2.86 -0.92
C PHE A 330 -3.87 2.39 -1.16
N SER A 331 -3.69 1.07 -1.18
CA SER A 331 -2.43 0.44 -1.60
C SER A 331 -2.21 0.63 -3.11
N ASN A 332 -0.95 0.78 -3.53
CA ASN A 332 -0.54 0.92 -4.95
C ASN A 332 -1.24 2.07 -5.69
N ARG A 333 -1.45 3.20 -5.00
CA ARG A 333 -2.03 4.41 -5.60
C ARG A 333 -1.02 5.08 -6.55
N PRO A 334 -1.47 5.56 -7.74
CA PRO A 334 -0.62 6.33 -8.66
C PRO A 334 -0.02 7.58 -8.00
N GLU A 335 1.10 8.08 -8.52
CA GLU A 335 1.77 9.27 -7.96
C GLU A 335 0.85 10.50 -7.95
N VAL A 336 0.03 10.70 -9.01
CA VAL A 336 -0.92 11.82 -9.06
C VAL A 336 -1.93 11.81 -7.90
N ILE A 337 -2.30 10.62 -7.40
CA ILE A 337 -3.20 10.51 -6.24
C ILE A 337 -2.47 10.92 -4.96
N LYS A 338 -1.17 10.62 -4.84
CA LYS A 338 -0.35 11.09 -3.72
C LYS A 338 -0.26 12.62 -3.73
N ASP A 339 -0.05 13.22 -4.89
CA ASP A 339 0.00 14.69 -5.02
C ASP A 339 -1.34 15.34 -4.66
N LEU A 340 -2.45 14.80 -5.16
CA LEU A 340 -3.79 15.29 -4.82
C LEU A 340 -4.04 15.20 -3.31
N GLN A 341 -3.61 14.12 -2.65
CA GLN A 341 -3.69 14.00 -1.21
C GLN A 341 -2.85 15.05 -0.49
N ILE A 342 -1.62 15.31 -0.95
CA ILE A 342 -0.75 16.37 -0.40
C ILE A 342 -1.47 17.73 -0.49
N ILE A 343 -2.03 18.07 -1.65
CA ILE A 343 -2.78 19.32 -1.86
C ILE A 343 -4.00 19.39 -0.94
N ILE A 344 -4.83 18.35 -0.92
CA ILE A 344 -6.05 18.28 -0.10
C ILE A 344 -5.74 18.43 1.39
N ILE A 345 -4.65 17.83 1.87
CA ILE A 345 -4.22 17.92 3.27
C ILE A 345 -3.58 19.28 3.58
N SER A 346 -2.82 19.85 2.65
CA SER A 346 -2.04 21.08 2.88
C SER A 346 -2.90 22.24 3.37
N ILE A 347 -4.11 22.41 2.82
CA ILE A 347 -5.03 23.49 3.19
C ILE A 347 -5.48 23.34 4.66
N PRO A 348 -6.09 22.21 5.09
CA PRO A 348 -6.37 21.91 6.49
C PRO A 348 -5.18 22.07 7.42
N ILE A 349 -3.99 21.58 7.05
CA ILE A 349 -2.79 21.68 7.88
C ILE A 349 -2.40 23.14 8.10
N VAL A 350 -2.37 23.95 7.06
CA VAL A 350 -2.02 25.38 7.16
C VAL A 350 -3.05 26.12 8.01
N LEU A 351 -4.33 25.77 7.87
CA LEU A 351 -5.41 26.32 8.70
C LEU A 351 -5.28 25.94 10.18
N ILE A 352 -4.88 24.70 10.46
CA ILE A 352 -4.58 24.22 11.82
C ILE A 352 -3.31 24.91 12.35
N ALA A 353 -2.25 25.04 11.53
CA ALA A 353 -1.01 25.70 11.90
C ALA A 353 -1.22 27.16 12.35
N LYS A 354 -2.07 27.89 11.63
CA LYS A 354 -2.48 29.25 12.02
C LYS A 354 -3.13 29.33 13.41
N THR A 355 -3.59 28.24 14.02
CA THR A 355 -4.19 28.28 15.37
C THR A 355 -3.16 28.34 16.51
N PHE A 356 -1.94 27.85 16.27
CA PHE A 356 -0.88 27.78 17.27
C PHE A 356 0.33 28.66 16.97
N VAL A 357 0.47 29.12 15.72
CA VAL A 357 1.53 30.05 15.33
C VAL A 357 1.09 31.51 15.57
N ASN A 358 2.02 32.38 15.95
CA ASN A 358 1.77 33.82 16.09
C ASN A 358 1.34 34.41 14.73
N SER A 359 0.39 35.35 14.75
CA SER A 359 -0.16 36.01 13.54
C SER A 359 0.90 36.63 12.64
N LYS A 360 2.04 37.06 13.19
CA LYS A 360 3.20 37.56 12.41
C LYS A 360 3.73 36.55 11.39
N PHE A 361 3.48 35.24 11.58
CA PHE A 361 3.94 34.22 10.65
C PHE A 361 2.88 33.67 9.70
N TYR A 362 1.65 34.18 9.73
CA TYR A 362 0.61 33.72 8.81
C TYR A 362 0.99 33.91 7.34
N PHE A 363 1.75 34.97 7.05
CA PHE A 363 2.31 35.20 5.73
C PHE A 363 3.26 34.07 5.28
N TYR A 364 4.19 33.65 6.13
CA TYR A 364 5.12 32.55 5.79
C TYR A 364 4.40 31.20 5.67
N LEU A 365 3.34 30.96 6.45
CA LEU A 365 2.50 29.77 6.29
C LEU A 365 1.76 29.74 4.94
N ASN A 366 1.36 30.91 4.41
CA ASN A 366 0.78 31.00 3.07
C ASN A 366 1.85 30.74 1.99
N ILE A 367 3.06 31.28 2.15
CA ILE A 367 4.16 30.99 1.22
C ILE A 367 4.49 29.49 1.24
N PHE A 368 4.53 28.87 2.42
CA PHE A 368 4.73 27.43 2.55
C PHE A 368 3.68 26.61 1.78
N TRP A 369 2.41 27.03 1.83
CA TRP A 369 1.37 26.41 1.01
C TRP A 369 1.61 26.58 -0.50
N ILE A 370 2.06 27.76 -0.93
CA ILE A 370 2.43 28.02 -2.34
C ILE A 370 3.61 27.15 -2.77
N LEU A 371 4.62 26.96 -1.90
CA LEU A 371 5.74 26.06 -2.16
C LEU A 371 5.29 24.61 -2.36
N ILE A 372 4.34 24.12 -1.54
CA ILE A 372 3.73 22.80 -1.75
C ILE A 372 3.04 22.73 -3.11
N LEU A 373 2.30 23.77 -3.52
CA LEU A 373 1.66 23.80 -4.83
C LEU A 373 2.69 23.78 -5.96
N PHE A 374 3.76 24.57 -5.87
CA PHE A 374 4.84 24.53 -6.86
C PHE A 374 5.46 23.14 -6.95
N ASN A 375 5.63 22.47 -5.82
CA ASN A 375 6.17 21.11 -5.78
C ASN A 375 5.30 20.06 -6.48
N VAL A 376 4.00 20.32 -6.62
CA VAL A 376 3.11 19.45 -7.41
C VAL A 376 3.04 19.92 -8.86
N VAL A 377 3.01 21.22 -9.10
CA VAL A 377 2.80 21.80 -10.43
C VAL A 377 4.01 21.63 -11.34
N TYR A 378 5.25 21.69 -10.83
CA TYR A 378 6.43 21.53 -11.70
C TYR A 378 6.45 20.16 -12.37
N VAL A 379 5.85 19.14 -11.75
CA VAL A 379 5.87 17.76 -12.23
C VAL A 379 5.04 17.55 -13.51
N ILE A 380 4.17 18.51 -13.84
CA ILE A 380 3.43 18.52 -15.11
C ILE A 380 4.39 18.71 -16.30
N PHE A 381 5.53 19.36 -16.07
CA PHE A 381 6.51 19.68 -17.10
C PHE A 381 7.71 18.72 -17.01
N PRO A 382 8.21 18.19 -18.15
CA PRO A 382 9.41 17.37 -18.13
C PRO A 382 10.65 18.21 -17.76
N PRO A 383 11.72 17.60 -17.22
CA PRO A 383 12.90 18.33 -16.73
C PRO A 383 13.62 19.16 -17.80
N ASP A 384 13.51 18.75 -19.07
CA ASP A 384 14.08 19.43 -20.23
C ASP A 384 13.22 20.61 -20.73
N ASN A 385 12.07 20.86 -20.10
CA ASN A 385 11.19 21.98 -20.42
C ASN A 385 11.52 23.23 -19.58
N ILE A 386 11.46 24.41 -20.21
CA ILE A 386 11.79 25.68 -19.54
C ILE A 386 10.87 25.99 -18.35
N TYR A 387 9.59 25.60 -18.40
CA TYR A 387 8.63 25.87 -17.33
C TYR A 387 8.94 25.09 -16.05
N TYR A 388 9.44 23.85 -16.17
CA TYR A 388 9.95 23.08 -15.03
C TYR A 388 11.03 23.88 -14.28
N MET A 389 12.01 24.38 -15.03
CA MET A 389 13.13 25.15 -14.47
C MET A 389 12.67 26.49 -13.86
N ILE A 390 11.75 27.21 -14.50
CA ILE A 390 11.20 28.47 -13.97
C ILE A 390 10.48 28.23 -12.64
N ILE A 391 9.64 27.20 -12.56
CA ILE A 391 8.89 26.89 -11.34
C ILE A 391 9.83 26.48 -10.21
N LEU A 392 10.82 25.63 -10.47
CA LEU A 392 11.82 25.26 -9.47
C LEU A 392 12.66 26.45 -9.01
N MET A 393 13.07 27.33 -9.91
CA MET A 393 13.82 28.53 -9.55
C MET A 393 12.98 29.47 -8.68
N LEU A 394 11.70 29.68 -9.02
CA LEU A 394 10.78 30.46 -8.19
C LEU A 394 10.57 29.83 -6.82
N SER A 395 10.45 28.49 -6.75
CA SER A 395 10.37 27.74 -5.50
C SER A 395 11.59 27.99 -4.62
N ALA A 396 12.80 27.85 -5.19
CA ALA A 396 14.06 28.08 -4.50
C ALA A 396 14.21 29.51 -3.97
N LEU A 397 13.85 30.51 -4.76
CA LEU A 397 13.91 31.92 -4.35
C LEU A 397 12.94 32.24 -3.22
N LEU A 398 11.71 31.73 -3.31
CA LEU A 398 10.71 31.88 -2.24
C LEU A 398 11.16 31.18 -0.96
N GLU A 399 11.73 29.99 -1.07
CA GLU A 399 12.24 29.24 0.07
C GLU A 399 13.40 29.96 0.76
N LEU A 400 14.41 30.41 0.00
CA LEU A 400 15.53 31.20 0.51
C LEU A 400 15.04 32.47 1.21
N PHE A 401 14.05 33.16 0.63
CA PHE A 401 13.45 34.35 1.24
C PHE A 401 12.80 34.04 2.59
N VAL A 402 11.99 32.98 2.68
CA VAL A 402 11.31 32.57 3.92
C VAL A 402 12.34 32.18 4.98
N LEU A 403 13.29 31.30 4.63
CA LEU A 403 14.31 30.80 5.55
C LEU A 403 15.22 31.93 6.05
N TRP A 404 15.63 32.86 5.18
CA TRP A 404 16.41 34.03 5.57
C TRP A 404 15.68 34.91 6.59
N LYS A 405 14.38 35.19 6.37
CA LYS A 405 13.58 35.99 7.31
C LYS A 405 13.38 35.28 8.64
N LEU A 406 13.12 33.97 8.62
CA LEU A 406 12.99 33.16 9.84
C LEU A 406 14.30 33.08 10.62
N PHE A 407 15.44 32.90 9.93
CA PHE A 407 16.78 32.89 10.53
C PHE A 407 17.02 34.16 11.36
N TRP A 408 16.85 35.33 10.75
CA TRP A 408 17.04 36.60 11.46
C TRP A 408 16.06 36.83 12.60
N TYR A 409 14.83 36.32 12.47
CA TYR A 409 13.85 36.40 13.55
C TYR A 409 14.29 35.59 14.77
N PHE A 410 14.61 34.31 14.59
CA PHE A 410 15.01 33.42 15.70
C PHE A 410 16.39 33.77 16.27
N TYR A 411 17.31 34.26 15.43
CA TYR A 411 18.63 34.73 15.87
C TYR A 411 18.55 35.97 16.77
N LYS A 412 17.63 36.90 16.48
CA LYS A 412 17.48 38.16 17.25
C LYS A 412 16.73 37.99 18.58
N ILE A 413 16.02 36.88 18.80
CA ILE A 413 15.30 36.65 20.06
C ILE A 413 16.29 36.23 21.15
N LYS A 414 16.79 37.23 21.88
CA LYS A 414 17.52 37.04 23.14
C LYS A 414 16.52 36.82 24.27
N GLY A 415 16.18 35.58 24.60
CA GLY A 415 15.35 35.32 25.80
C GLY A 415 14.53 34.01 25.83
N LEU A 416 14.34 33.30 24.72
CA LEU A 416 13.81 31.93 24.77
C LEU A 416 14.93 30.95 25.12
N ILE A 417 14.59 29.90 25.89
CA ILE A 417 15.47 28.80 26.35
C ILE A 417 16.55 28.51 25.30
N SER A 418 17.81 28.83 25.63
CA SER A 418 18.94 28.89 24.69
C SER A 418 19.00 27.69 23.74
N PHE A 419 18.70 26.48 24.22
CA PHE A 419 18.71 25.26 23.43
C PHE A 419 17.67 25.21 22.30
N ILE A 420 16.42 25.64 22.52
CA ILE A 420 15.35 25.57 21.51
C ILE A 420 15.64 26.54 20.36
N ASN A 421 16.12 27.74 20.70
CA ASN A 421 16.50 28.73 19.70
C ASN A 421 17.70 28.25 18.88
N ILE A 422 18.73 27.67 19.53
CA ILE A 422 19.87 27.07 18.83
C ILE A 422 19.40 25.97 17.89
N LEU A 423 18.57 25.02 18.36
CA LEU A 423 18.03 23.95 17.54
C LEU A 423 17.25 24.49 16.33
N SER A 424 16.40 25.49 16.55
CA SER A 424 15.58 26.11 15.50
C SER A 424 16.46 26.78 14.44
N VAL A 425 17.48 27.52 14.87
CA VAL A 425 18.44 28.16 13.98
C VAL A 425 19.26 27.11 13.21
N THR A 426 19.72 26.05 13.85
CA THR A 426 20.45 24.95 13.19
C THR A 426 19.59 24.28 12.12
N ILE A 427 18.33 23.97 12.41
CA ILE A 427 17.40 23.40 11.43
C ILE A 427 17.21 24.36 10.26
N ILE A 428 17.05 25.67 10.52
CA ILE A 428 16.93 26.68 9.46
C ILE A 428 18.20 26.74 8.61
N ILE A 429 19.39 26.71 9.21
CA ILE A 429 20.68 26.72 8.47
C ILE A 429 20.79 25.49 7.57
N ILE A 430 20.43 24.30 8.06
CA ILE A 430 20.48 23.07 7.27
C ILE A 430 19.56 23.17 6.05
N ASN A 431 18.30 23.58 6.26
CA ASN A 431 17.34 23.76 5.16
C ASN A 431 17.77 24.88 4.20
N PHE A 432 18.38 25.95 4.72
CA PHE A 432 18.94 27.01 3.90
C PHE A 432 20.08 26.50 3.01
N GLY A 433 20.94 25.62 3.56
CA GLY A 433 21.97 24.92 2.79
C GLY A 433 21.37 24.10 1.64
N PHE A 434 20.33 23.32 1.91
CA PHE A 434 19.60 22.59 0.88
C PHE A 434 19.04 23.50 -0.21
N ALA A 435 18.37 24.59 0.13
CA ALA A 435 17.85 25.55 -0.85
C ALA A 435 18.96 26.16 -1.72
N VAL A 436 20.11 26.52 -1.12
CA VAL A 436 21.29 27.03 -1.85
C VAL A 436 21.86 25.97 -2.79
N PHE A 437 22.03 24.73 -2.32
CA PHE A 437 22.45 23.61 -3.17
C PHE A 437 21.46 23.36 -4.32
N GLY A 438 20.17 23.53 -4.07
CA GLY A 438 19.14 23.44 -5.09
C GLY A 438 19.30 24.47 -6.20
N VAL A 439 19.54 25.74 -5.83
CA VAL A 439 19.85 26.81 -6.79
C VAL A 439 21.10 26.47 -7.61
N PHE A 440 22.17 26.00 -6.97
CA PHE A 440 23.38 25.59 -7.70
C PHE A 440 23.10 24.41 -8.65
N GLY A 441 22.30 23.43 -8.24
CA GLY A 441 21.86 22.33 -9.11
C GLY A 441 21.19 22.85 -10.38
N LEU A 442 20.26 23.79 -10.26
CA LEU A 442 19.59 24.41 -11.43
C LEU A 442 20.57 25.19 -12.31
N LEU A 443 21.51 25.93 -11.71
CA LEU A 443 22.49 26.71 -12.47
C LEU A 443 23.47 25.82 -13.26
N PHE A 444 23.82 24.65 -12.73
CA PHE A 444 24.75 23.71 -13.36
C PHE A 444 24.08 22.62 -14.21
N GLY A 445 22.74 22.59 -14.28
CA GLY A 445 22.01 21.57 -15.04
C GLY A 445 21.93 20.20 -14.35
N SER A 446 22.13 20.16 -13.03
CA SER A 446 21.89 18.99 -12.19
C SER A 446 20.48 19.09 -11.60
N THR A 447 19.48 18.78 -12.42
CA THR A 447 18.06 18.98 -12.07
C THR A 447 17.59 17.99 -11.00
N THR A 448 18.12 16.77 -10.98
CA THR A 448 17.83 15.79 -9.91
C THR A 448 18.34 16.26 -8.55
N MET A 449 19.54 16.83 -8.49
CA MET A 449 20.05 17.48 -7.26
C MET A 449 19.16 18.64 -6.84
N ALA A 450 18.77 19.49 -7.79
CA ALA A 450 17.91 20.63 -7.52
C ALA A 450 16.57 20.20 -6.93
N GLU A 451 15.91 19.24 -7.58
CA GLU A 451 14.62 18.70 -7.18
C GLU A 451 14.69 18.11 -5.77
N LEU A 452 15.66 17.23 -5.51
CA LEU A 452 15.82 16.60 -4.19
C LEU A 452 16.12 17.64 -3.10
N ALA A 453 17.02 18.58 -3.38
CA ALA A 453 17.43 19.58 -2.41
C ALA A 453 16.29 20.57 -2.07
N LEU A 454 15.46 20.95 -3.03
CA LEU A 454 14.31 21.85 -2.82
C LEU A 454 13.10 21.14 -2.22
N ASN A 455 12.89 19.86 -2.58
CA ASN A 455 11.78 19.09 -2.03
C ASN A 455 11.99 18.75 -0.55
N MET A 456 13.24 18.50 -0.12
CA MET A 456 13.51 18.00 1.23
C MET A 456 13.05 18.94 2.36
N PRO A 457 13.32 20.26 2.32
CA PRO A 457 12.81 21.20 3.31
C PRO A 457 11.28 21.30 3.34
N VAL A 458 10.64 21.35 2.17
CA VAL A 458 9.18 21.42 2.08
C VAL A 458 8.55 20.14 2.62
N PHE A 459 9.09 18.98 2.23
CA PHE A 459 8.61 17.67 2.66
C PHE A 459 8.79 17.44 4.16
N THR A 460 9.94 17.81 4.73
CA THR A 460 10.19 17.70 6.17
C THR A 460 9.30 18.63 6.98
N ALA A 461 9.09 19.87 6.54
CA ALA A 461 8.16 20.80 7.18
C ALA A 461 6.71 20.32 7.09
N TYR A 462 6.30 19.81 5.92
CA TYR A 462 4.97 19.24 5.70
C TYR A 462 4.73 18.04 6.61
N SER A 463 5.65 17.07 6.60
CA SER A 463 5.58 15.86 7.41
C SER A 463 5.58 16.18 8.90
N GLY A 464 6.43 17.13 9.32
CA GLY A 464 6.48 17.59 10.71
C GLY A 464 5.16 18.22 11.17
N LEU A 465 4.58 19.13 10.38
CA LEU A 465 3.28 19.74 10.68
C LEU A 465 2.15 18.71 10.69
N LEU A 466 2.18 17.76 9.76
CA LEU A 466 1.21 16.70 9.63
C LEU A 466 1.25 15.76 10.83
N ILE A 467 2.42 15.24 11.21
CA ILE A 467 2.60 14.38 12.39
C ILE A 467 2.21 15.13 13.66
N PHE A 468 2.66 16.38 13.82
CA PHE A 468 2.33 17.20 14.98
C PHE A 468 0.83 17.44 15.11
N SER A 469 0.16 17.79 14.00
CA SER A 469 -1.29 18.03 13.97
C SER A 469 -2.05 16.74 14.27
N SER A 470 -1.71 15.63 13.62
CA SER A 470 -2.32 14.32 13.86
C SER A 470 -2.14 13.87 15.30
N MET A 471 -0.93 14.01 15.87
CA MET A 471 -0.65 13.65 17.26
C MET A 471 -1.50 14.47 18.24
N ILE A 472 -1.66 15.78 18.03
CA ILE A 472 -2.51 16.60 18.91
C ILE A 472 -3.97 16.17 18.81
N ILE A 473 -4.47 15.88 17.60
CA ILE A 473 -5.86 15.46 17.43
C ILE A 473 -6.08 14.08 18.09
N LEU A 474 -5.21 13.11 17.84
CA LEU A 474 -5.31 11.75 18.39
C LEU A 474 -5.28 11.73 19.92
N ASN A 475 -4.28 12.37 20.51
CA ASN A 475 -4.21 12.51 21.97
C ASN A 475 -5.40 13.28 22.53
N GLY A 476 -5.93 14.24 21.76
CA GLY A 476 -7.12 14.96 22.15
C GLY A 476 -8.38 14.10 22.17
N LEU A 477 -8.49 13.18 21.23
CA LEU A 477 -9.56 12.17 21.21
C LEU A 477 -9.41 11.19 22.38
N ILE A 478 -8.19 10.73 22.67
CA ILE A 478 -7.92 9.85 23.81
C ILE A 478 -8.28 10.56 25.12
N SER A 479 -7.81 11.79 25.32
CA SER A 479 -8.12 12.58 26.52
C SER A 479 -9.63 12.80 26.67
N PHE A 480 -10.34 13.14 25.59
CA PHE A 480 -11.79 13.28 25.62
C PHE A 480 -12.49 11.95 25.95
N PHE A 481 -12.06 10.85 25.32
CA PHE A 481 -12.61 9.51 25.57
C PHE A 481 -12.48 9.13 27.04
N LEU A 482 -11.29 9.30 27.64
CA LEU A 482 -11.04 9.03 29.07
C LEU A 482 -11.92 9.87 30.00
N GLU A 483 -12.27 11.10 29.63
CA GLU A 483 -13.13 11.98 30.44
C GLU A 483 -14.63 11.63 30.34
N THR A 484 -15.05 10.78 29.38
CA THR A 484 -16.46 10.40 29.22
C THR A 484 -16.97 9.50 30.35
N LYS A 485 -18.28 9.59 30.66
CA LYS A 485 -18.93 8.69 31.63
C LYS A 485 -18.76 7.21 31.29
N TYR A 486 -18.72 6.87 30.00
CA TYR A 486 -18.52 5.50 29.53
C TYR A 486 -17.12 4.97 29.86
N ALA A 487 -16.07 5.77 29.66
CA ALA A 487 -14.71 5.37 30.00
C ALA A 487 -14.48 5.30 31.51
N LYS A 488 -15.10 6.18 32.29
CA LYS A 488 -15.07 6.12 33.77
C LYS A 488 -15.73 4.87 34.36
N ASN A 489 -16.57 4.16 33.59
CA ASN A 489 -17.14 2.88 33.99
C ASN A 489 -16.23 1.68 33.70
N LEU A 490 -15.10 1.87 32.99
CA LEU A 490 -14.09 0.82 32.81
C LEU A 490 -13.22 0.74 34.06
N ASN A 491 -13.16 -0.45 34.69
CA ASN A 491 -12.48 -0.68 35.98
C ASN A 491 -11.04 -0.11 36.05
N VAL A 492 -10.29 -0.17 34.96
CA VAL A 492 -8.89 0.33 34.92
C VAL A 492 -8.82 1.86 35.02
N ILE A 493 -9.76 2.57 34.39
CA ILE A 493 -9.81 4.04 34.40
C ILE A 493 -10.46 4.55 35.68
N ALA A 494 -11.43 3.82 36.24
CA ALA A 494 -12.03 4.12 37.54
C ALA A 494 -11.00 4.10 38.69
N VAL A 495 -10.00 3.22 38.63
CA VAL A 495 -8.99 3.04 39.69
C VAL A 495 -7.75 3.92 39.50
N PHE A 496 -7.33 4.21 38.26
CA PHE A 496 -6.08 4.92 37.98
C PHE A 496 -6.25 6.27 37.24
N GLY A 497 -7.49 6.71 37.00
CA GLY A 497 -7.80 7.86 36.14
C GLY A 497 -7.22 9.20 36.58
N ASP A 498 -6.98 9.40 37.88
CA ASP A 498 -6.41 10.65 38.41
C ASP A 498 -4.88 10.76 38.23
N ILE A 499 -4.21 9.69 37.80
CA ILE A 499 -2.73 9.61 37.65
C ILE A 499 -2.30 9.75 36.16
N ILE A 500 -3.22 9.61 35.20
CA ILE A 500 -2.95 9.60 33.75
C ILE A 500 -3.07 11.02 33.17
#